data_AF-A0A853BZD7-F1
#
_entry.id   AF-A0A853BZD7-F1
#
_cell.length_a   1.000
_cell.length_b   1.000
_cell.length_c   1.000
_cell.angle_alpha   90.00
_cell.angle_beta   90.00
_cell.angle_gamma   90.00
#
_symmetry.space_group_name_H-M   'P 1'
#
loop_
_entity.id
_entity.type
_entity.pdbx_description
1 polymer ?
#
loop_
_entity_poly.entity_id
_entity_poly.type
_entity_poly.pdbx_seq_one_letter_code
_entity_poly.pdbx_strand_id
1 'polypeptide(L)'
;MDPVTGLSLGRIAIGIGSLFAPAQSARLHGLKSTDEQLTYFQRMFAAREIALGAVTLAASGTTRRNLVLAGIAVDGADALTGAAGLRSRSFPVLAGALLVGGALGAVGSGVAALVGSRAG
;
A
#
# COMPACT_ATOMS: atom_id res chain seq x y z
N MET A 1 10.47 16.46 -7.17
CA MET A 1 9.31 16.47 -6.26
C MET A 1 9.78 15.96 -4.90
N ASP A 2 9.25 16.47 -3.80
CA ASP A 2 9.55 15.92 -2.47
C ASP A 2 9.21 14.41 -2.42
N PRO A 3 10.16 13.53 -2.01
CA PRO A 3 9.94 12.08 -1.93
C PRO A 3 8.67 11.68 -1.18
N VAL A 4 8.33 12.37 -0.09
CA VAL A 4 7.13 12.07 0.71
C VAL A 4 5.86 12.45 -0.05
N THR A 5 5.91 13.51 -0.88
CA THR A 5 4.79 13.89 -1.76
C THR A 5 4.58 12.84 -2.85
N GLY A 6 5.65 12.37 -3.49
CA GLY A 6 5.57 11.29 -4.48
C GLY A 6 4.99 9.99 -3.89
N LEU A 7 5.47 9.59 -2.71
CA LEU A 7 4.95 8.45 -1.95
C LEU A 7 3.44 8.60 -1.66
N SER A 8 3.02 9.75 -1.17
CA SER A 8 1.62 9.98 -0.77
C SER A 8 0.68 9.99 -1.97
N LEU A 9 1.09 10.60 -3.09
CA LEU A 9 0.34 10.57 -4.33
C LEU A 9 0.24 9.15 -4.90
N GLY A 10 1.32 8.37 -4.81
CA GLY A 10 1.32 6.96 -5.22
C GLY A 10 0.29 6.12 -4.45
N ARG A 11 0.25 6.27 -3.11
CA ARG A 11 -0.77 5.61 -2.26
C ARG A 11 -2.19 5.98 -2.66
N ILE A 12 -2.46 7.28 -2.87
CA ILE A 12 -3.77 7.76 -3.29
C ILE A 12 -4.17 7.14 -4.64
N ALA A 13 -3.25 7.12 -5.61
CA ALA A 13 -3.51 6.54 -6.92
C ALA A 13 -3.82 5.04 -6.85
N ILE A 14 -3.05 4.28 -6.06
CA ILE A 14 -3.29 2.85 -5.81
C ILE A 14 -4.65 2.63 -5.13
N GLY A 15 -4.97 3.45 -4.12
CA GLY A 15 -6.24 3.38 -3.41
C GLY A 15 -7.42 3.67 -4.33
N ILE A 16 -7.37 4.74 -5.13
CA ILE A 16 -8.41 5.07 -6.13
C ILE A 16 -8.57 3.91 -7.13
N GLY A 17 -7.48 3.38 -7.66
CA GLY A 17 -7.52 2.23 -8.56
C GLY A 17 -8.19 1.01 -7.92
N SER A 18 -7.89 0.74 -6.66
CA SER A 18 -8.46 -0.37 -5.89
C SER A 18 -9.94 -0.16 -5.54
N LEU A 19 -10.40 1.09 -5.42
CA LEU A 19 -11.79 1.44 -5.11
C LEU A 19 -12.72 1.29 -6.32
N PHE A 20 -12.30 1.83 -7.47
CA PHE A 20 -13.15 1.92 -8.67
C PHE A 20 -12.98 0.74 -9.63
N ALA A 21 -11.82 0.07 -9.58
CA ALA A 21 -11.49 -1.04 -10.45
C ALA A 21 -11.06 -2.28 -9.64
N PRO A 22 -11.83 -2.73 -8.63
CA PRO A 22 -11.43 -3.84 -7.74
C PRO A 22 -11.21 -5.14 -8.52
N ALA A 23 -12.05 -5.39 -9.53
CA ALA A 23 -11.92 -6.57 -10.38
C ALA A 23 -10.65 -6.53 -11.26
N GLN A 24 -10.30 -5.38 -11.83
CA GLN A 24 -9.05 -5.23 -12.58
C GLN A 24 -7.83 -5.27 -11.65
N SER A 25 -7.92 -4.68 -10.45
CA SER A 25 -6.88 -4.72 -9.42
C SER A 25 -6.63 -6.16 -8.94
N ALA A 26 -7.69 -6.93 -8.67
CA ALA A 26 -7.61 -8.34 -8.33
C ALA A 26 -6.94 -9.16 -9.45
N ARG A 27 -7.27 -8.90 -10.72
CA ARG A 27 -6.66 -9.59 -11.87
C ARG A 27 -5.18 -9.26 -12.04
N LEU A 28 -4.76 -8.01 -11.82
CA LEU A 28 -3.34 -7.63 -11.84
C LEU A 28 -2.55 -8.39 -10.78
N HIS A 29 -3.19 -8.74 -9.67
CA HIS A 29 -2.63 -9.59 -8.63
C HIS A 29 -2.97 -11.08 -8.84
N GLY A 30 -3.43 -11.53 -10.01
CA GLY A 30 -3.68 -12.95 -10.30
C GLY A 30 -4.85 -13.61 -9.53
N LEU A 31 -5.76 -12.82 -8.95
CA LEU A 31 -6.94 -13.29 -8.23
C LEU A 31 -8.19 -13.34 -9.14
N LYS A 32 -9.12 -14.27 -8.86
CA LYS A 32 -10.41 -14.35 -9.57
C LYS A 32 -11.34 -13.24 -9.06
N SER A 33 -11.82 -12.40 -9.96
CA SER A 33 -12.50 -11.14 -9.63
C SER A 33 -14.00 -11.24 -9.28
N THR A 34 -14.53 -12.44 -9.06
CA THR A 34 -15.96 -12.66 -8.75
C THR A 34 -16.23 -12.80 -7.25
N ASP A 35 -15.20 -12.72 -6.42
CA ASP A 35 -15.33 -12.83 -4.97
C ASP A 35 -15.75 -11.46 -4.37
N GLU A 36 -16.99 -11.39 -3.90
CA GLU A 36 -17.53 -10.20 -3.23
C GLU A 36 -16.81 -9.89 -1.91
N GLN A 37 -16.30 -10.90 -1.20
CA GLN A 37 -15.53 -10.69 0.03
C GLN A 37 -14.18 -10.03 -0.31
N LEU A 38 -13.51 -10.49 -1.37
CA LEU A 38 -12.27 -9.86 -1.84
C LEU A 38 -12.51 -8.41 -2.23
N THR A 39 -13.62 -8.13 -2.93
CA THR A 39 -14.01 -6.76 -3.32
C THR A 39 -14.26 -5.88 -2.11
N TYR A 40 -14.93 -6.42 -1.07
CA TYR A 40 -15.17 -5.70 0.17
C TYR A 40 -13.86 -5.31 0.88
N PHE A 41 -12.94 -6.27 1.07
CA PHE A 41 -11.64 -5.99 1.70
C PHE A 41 -10.77 -5.05 0.85
N GLN A 42 -10.81 -5.14 -0.48
CA GLN A 42 -10.11 -4.19 -1.36
C GLN A 42 -10.61 -2.76 -1.20
N ARG A 43 -11.92 -2.54 -1.00
CA ARG A 43 -12.47 -1.20 -0.74
C ARG A 43 -12.03 -0.67 0.62
N MET A 44 -11.91 -1.53 1.64
CA MET A 44 -11.36 -1.13 2.94
C MET A 44 -9.88 -0.75 2.83
N PHE A 45 -9.08 -1.54 2.12
CA PHE A 45 -7.68 -1.23 1.80
C PHE A 45 -7.57 0.11 1.06
N ALA A 46 -8.39 0.31 0.02
CA ALA A 46 -8.42 1.53 -0.76
C ALA A 46 -8.69 2.78 0.09
N ALA A 47 -9.72 2.72 0.95
CA ALA A 47 -10.07 3.83 1.83
C ALA A 47 -8.90 4.20 2.76
N ARG A 48 -8.20 3.19 3.29
CA ARG A 48 -7.02 3.39 4.15
C ARG A 48 -5.88 4.08 3.41
N GLU A 49 -5.54 3.63 2.20
CA GLU A 49 -4.45 4.21 1.41
C GLU A 49 -4.73 5.66 1.00
N ILE A 50 -5.97 5.95 0.59
CA ILE A 50 -6.40 7.31 0.25
C ILE A 50 -6.31 8.21 1.48
N ALA A 51 -6.87 7.77 2.62
CA ALA A 51 -6.88 8.55 3.84
C ALA A 51 -5.45 8.85 4.31
N LEU A 52 -4.59 7.82 4.39
CA LEU A 52 -3.21 7.97 4.87
C LEU A 52 -2.38 8.88 3.94
N GLY A 53 -2.51 8.72 2.62
CA GLY A 53 -1.85 9.60 1.66
C GLY A 53 -2.34 11.05 1.78
N ALA A 54 -3.65 11.27 1.87
CA ALA A 54 -4.24 12.61 1.98
C ALA A 54 -3.81 13.33 3.27
N VAL A 55 -3.88 12.68 4.42
CA VAL A 55 -3.45 13.30 5.69
C VAL A 55 -1.94 13.53 5.73
N THR A 56 -1.13 12.70 5.06
CA THR A 56 0.32 12.91 4.95
C THR A 56 0.64 14.13 4.08
N LEU A 57 -0.11 14.37 3.00
CA LEU A 57 0.02 15.57 2.18
C LEU A 57 -0.42 16.84 2.92
N ALA A 58 -1.45 16.75 3.76
CA ALA A 58 -1.95 17.87 4.55
C ALA A 58 -1.07 18.19 5.78
N ALA A 59 -0.27 17.24 6.24
CA ALA A 59 0.60 17.41 7.40
C ALA A 59 1.96 18.06 7.05
N SER A 60 2.63 18.58 8.07
CA SER A 60 4.00 19.10 7.98
C SER A 60 4.85 18.66 9.18
N GLY A 61 6.16 18.92 9.13
CA GLY A 61 7.09 18.70 10.24
C GLY A 61 7.08 17.27 10.81
N THR A 62 7.06 17.17 12.14
CA THR A 62 7.08 15.89 12.87
C THR A 62 5.83 15.06 12.63
N THR A 63 4.66 15.69 12.48
CA THR A 63 3.40 15.00 12.18
C THR A 63 3.48 14.26 10.85
N ARG A 64 3.98 14.92 9.79
CA ARG A 64 4.16 14.30 8.48
C ARG A 64 5.13 13.13 8.53
N ARG A 65 6.25 13.29 9.24
CA ARG A 65 7.22 12.19 9.47
C ARG A 65 6.57 11.00 10.18
N ASN A 66 5.77 11.25 11.21
CA ASN A 66 5.09 10.18 11.96
C ASN A 66 4.04 9.46 11.11
N LEU A 67 3.35 10.16 10.22
CA LEU A 67 2.42 9.54 9.27
C LEU A 67 3.14 8.66 8.23
N VAL A 68 4.33 9.06 7.76
CA VAL A 68 5.16 8.20 6.90
C VAL A 68 5.61 6.94 7.67
N LEU A 69 6.03 7.08 8.92
CA LEU A 69 6.37 5.92 9.78
C LEU A 69 5.17 4.99 10.00
N ALA A 70 3.99 5.55 10.25
CA ALA A 70 2.76 4.77 10.35
C ALA A 70 2.46 4.02 9.04
N GLY A 71 2.67 4.68 7.88
CA GLY A 71 2.54 4.04 6.57
C GLY A 71 3.49 2.88 6.37
N ILE A 72 4.77 3.03 6.72
CA ILE A 72 5.75 1.95 6.68
C ILE A 72 5.31 0.78 7.56
N ALA A 73 4.81 1.06 8.76
CA ALA A 73 4.37 0.02 9.69
C ALA A 73 3.21 -0.80 9.10
N VAL A 74 2.24 -0.15 8.45
CA VAL A 74 1.14 -0.91 7.85
C VAL A 74 1.55 -1.64 6.58
N ASP A 75 2.33 -1.03 5.69
CA ASP A 75 2.82 -1.75 4.50
C ASP A 75 3.65 -2.98 4.92
N GLY A 76 4.40 -2.87 6.03
CA GLY A 76 5.08 -3.99 6.65
C GLY A 76 4.11 -5.08 7.13
N ALA A 77 3.00 -4.71 7.76
CA ALA A 77 1.96 -5.65 8.17
C ALA A 77 1.30 -6.34 6.97
N ASP A 78 1.07 -5.63 5.87
CA ASP A 78 0.54 -6.19 4.62
C ASP A 78 1.52 -7.19 4.00
N ALA A 79 2.81 -6.86 3.98
CA ALA A 79 3.87 -7.75 3.52
C ALA A 79 3.95 -9.04 4.36
N LEU A 80 3.87 -8.93 5.69
CA LEU A 80 3.84 -10.08 6.59
C LEU A 80 2.60 -10.95 6.37
N THR A 81 1.43 -10.33 6.19
CA THR A 81 0.18 -11.03 5.90
C THR A 81 0.24 -11.77 4.57
N GLY A 82 0.77 -11.13 3.53
CA GLY A 82 0.99 -11.75 2.23
C GLY A 82 2.00 -12.91 2.30
N ALA A 83 3.08 -12.76 3.06
CA ALA A 83 4.08 -13.81 3.26
C ALA A 83 3.49 -15.03 4.00
N ALA A 84 2.65 -14.80 5.02
CA ALA A 84 1.90 -15.86 5.69
C ALA A 84 0.97 -16.59 4.71
N GLY A 85 0.24 -15.85 3.86
CA GLY A 85 -0.63 -16.41 2.82
C GLY A 85 0.12 -17.23 1.76
N LEU A 86 1.33 -16.82 1.38
CA LEU A 86 2.22 -17.58 0.51
C LEU A 86 2.66 -18.90 1.17
N ARG A 87 3.03 -18.84 2.44
CA ARG A 87 3.46 -20.01 3.22
C ARG A 87 2.34 -21.04 3.36
N SER A 88 1.09 -20.59 3.59
CA SER A 88 -0.07 -21.47 3.69
C SER A 88 -0.62 -21.94 2.34
N ARG A 89 -0.10 -21.43 1.22
CA ARG A 89 -0.63 -21.66 -0.15
C ARG A 89 -2.12 -21.35 -0.27
N SER A 90 -2.60 -20.35 0.46
CA SER A 90 -4.02 -19.94 0.45
C SER A 90 -4.44 -19.28 -0.87
N PHE A 91 -3.49 -18.80 -1.67
CA PHE A 91 -3.71 -18.14 -2.95
C PHE A 91 -2.60 -18.52 -3.96
N PRO A 92 -2.77 -18.24 -5.27
CA PRO A 92 -1.73 -18.48 -6.27
C PRO A 92 -0.38 -17.83 -5.88
N VAL A 93 0.73 -18.54 -6.07
CA VAL A 93 2.06 -18.07 -5.63
C VAL A 93 2.43 -16.74 -6.28
N LEU A 94 2.14 -16.57 -7.57
CA LEU A 94 2.40 -15.32 -8.28
C LEU A 94 1.59 -14.16 -7.68
N ALA A 95 0.33 -14.40 -7.31
CA ALA A 95 -0.54 -13.42 -6.68
C ALA A 95 0.03 -12.93 -5.35
N GLY A 96 0.37 -13.88 -4.47
CA GLY A 96 0.96 -13.55 -3.18
C GLY A 96 2.33 -12.86 -3.32
N ALA A 97 3.16 -13.26 -4.29
CA ALA A 97 4.46 -12.65 -4.52
C ALA A 97 4.35 -11.20 -4.99
N LEU A 98 3.39 -10.88 -5.86
CA LEU A 98 3.13 -9.51 -6.31
C LEU A 98 2.64 -8.62 -5.17
N LEU A 99 1.73 -9.12 -4.32
CA LEU A 99 1.24 -8.38 -3.15
C LEU A 99 2.36 -8.10 -2.14
N VAL A 100 3.16 -9.11 -1.80
CA VAL A 100 4.31 -8.95 -0.90
C VAL A 100 5.34 -8.00 -1.51
N GLY A 101 5.65 -8.16 -2.79
CA GLY A 101 6.60 -7.29 -3.50
C GLY A 101 6.15 -5.82 -3.51
N GLY A 102 4.87 -5.56 -3.80
CA GLY A 102 4.29 -4.21 -3.77
C GLY A 102 4.38 -3.60 -2.38
N ALA A 103 4.00 -4.34 -1.34
CA ALA A 103 4.06 -3.88 0.04
C ALA A 103 5.50 -3.59 0.50
N LEU A 104 6.47 -4.46 0.18
CA LEU A 104 7.89 -4.22 0.48
C LEU A 104 8.46 -3.04 -0.30
N GLY A 105 8.03 -2.82 -1.54
CA GLY A 105 8.39 -1.63 -2.32
C GLY A 105 7.86 -0.35 -1.66
N ALA A 106 6.65 -0.38 -1.12
CA ALA A 106 6.06 0.73 -0.38
C ALA A 106 6.81 1.03 0.93
N VAL A 107 7.18 -0.01 1.70
CA VAL A 107 8.10 0.11 2.84
C VAL A 107 9.42 0.76 2.43
N GLY A 108 10.07 0.26 1.38
CA GLY A 108 11.34 0.77 0.89
C GLY A 108 11.27 2.23 0.46
N SER A 109 10.23 2.62 -0.27
CA SER A 109 10.00 4.01 -0.67
C SER A 109 9.72 4.93 0.52
N GLY A 110 8.99 4.47 1.54
CA GLY A 110 8.79 5.20 2.80
C GLY A 110 10.11 5.44 3.54
N VAL A 111 10.94 4.40 3.67
CA VAL A 111 12.27 4.51 4.30
C VAL A 111 13.15 5.47 3.50
N ALA A 112 13.20 5.33 2.18
CA ALA A 112 13.98 6.21 1.31
C ALA A 112 13.51 7.67 1.43
N ALA A 113 12.20 7.91 1.49
CA ALA A 113 11.64 9.24 1.69
C ALA A 113 12.07 9.83 3.03
N LEU A 114 12.02 9.07 4.12
CA LEU A 114 12.48 9.53 5.45
C LEU A 114 13.98 9.83 5.50
N VAL A 115 14.80 9.06 4.79
CA VAL A 115 16.26 9.31 4.72
C VAL A 115 16.54 10.55 3.87
N GLY A 116 15.90 10.67 2.71
CA GLY A 116 16.06 11.82 1.81
C GLY A 116 15.60 13.14 2.44
N SER A 117 14.50 13.13 3.20
CA SER A 117 14.00 14.33 3.89
C SER A 117 14.83 14.78 5.10
N ARG A 118 15.85 14.01 5.54
CA ARG A 118 16.81 14.45 6.57
C ARG A 118 18.05 15.11 5.98
N ALA A 119 18.29 14.94 4.69
CA ALA A 119 19.48 15.41 3.99
C ALA A 119 19.30 16.76 3.29
N GLY A 120 18.09 17.32 3.30
CA GLY A 120 17.76 18.68 2.84
C GLY A 120 17.13 19.49 3.95
#